data_AF-K5W893-F1
#
_entry.id   AF-K5W893-F1
#
_cell.length_a   1.000
_cell.length_b   1.000
_cell.length_c   1.000
_cell.angle_alpha   90.00
_cell.angle_beta   90.00
_cell.angle_gamma   90.00
#
_symmetry.space_group_name_H-M   'P 1'
#
loop_
_entity.id
_entity.type
_entity.pdbx_description
1 polymer ?
#
loop_
_entity_poly.entity_id
_entity_poly.type
_entity_poly.pdbx_seq_one_letter_code
_entity_poly.pdbx_strand_id
1 'polypeptide(L)'
;MERTGSPVFERHPSLYFPDGDIVLCAPKANGDVLAFRIDRVYLTRSSPVFRELLSSPPTGNMTEVFEGAPVLRLSDDATELANLLELLYNTV
;
A
#
# COMPACT_ATOMS: atom_id res chain seq x y z
N MET A 1 -4.08 -0.35 -30.22
CA MET A 1 -4.13 0.85 -29.36
C MET A 1 -3.30 0.56 -28.13
N GLU A 2 -1.99 0.79 -28.22
CA GLU A 2 -1.07 0.60 -27.10
C GLU A 2 -1.09 1.90 -26.29
N ARG A 3 -1.56 1.87 -25.04
CA ARG A 3 -1.45 3.03 -24.16
C ARG A 3 0.01 3.15 -23.74
N THR A 4 0.78 3.96 -24.44
CA THR A 4 2.08 4.47 -23.99
C THR A 4 1.85 5.56 -22.94
N GLY A 5 1.32 5.17 -21.79
CA GLY A 5 1.28 6.00 -20.59
C GLY A 5 1.89 5.18 -19.47
N SER A 6 3.04 5.61 -18.94
CA SER A 6 3.56 5.02 -17.71
C SER A 6 2.46 5.11 -16.64
N PRO A 7 2.23 4.06 -15.84
CA PRO A 7 1.20 4.09 -14.81
C PRO A 7 1.41 5.31 -13.91
N VAL A 8 0.35 6.11 -13.71
CA VAL A 8 0.44 7.27 -12.81
C VAL A 8 0.45 6.73 -11.38
N PHE A 9 1.39 7.24 -10.58
CA PHE A 9 1.49 6.90 -9.18
C PHE A 9 0.78 7.98 -8.36
N GLU A 10 -0.35 7.62 -7.75
CA GLU A 10 -1.19 8.53 -6.97
C GLU A 10 -1.09 8.23 -5.49
N ARG A 11 -1.21 9.25 -4.64
CA ARG A 11 -1.25 9.09 -3.18
C ARG A 11 -2.70 9.05 -2.71
N HIS A 12 -3.02 8.15 -1.79
CA HIS A 12 -4.35 8.13 -1.17
C HIS A 12 -4.59 9.46 -0.42
N PRO A 13 -5.75 10.11 -0.55
CA PRO A 13 -5.99 11.42 0.05
C PRO A 13 -6.00 11.39 1.60
N SER A 14 -6.38 10.28 2.22
CA SER A 14 -6.55 10.15 3.68
C SER A 14 -5.59 9.15 4.34
N LEU A 15 -5.08 8.16 3.59
CA LEU A 15 -4.27 7.04 4.10
C LEU A 15 -2.83 7.16 3.62
N TYR A 16 -2.32 8.40 3.65
CA TYR A 16 -0.97 8.73 3.27
C TYR A 16 -0.37 9.64 4.34
N PHE A 17 0.13 9.01 5.41
CA PHE A 17 0.72 9.66 6.56
C PHE A 17 2.20 9.99 6.25
N PRO A 18 2.62 11.26 6.35
CA PRO A 18 4.01 11.66 6.06
C PRO A 18 5.07 10.94 6.90
N ASP A 19 4.68 10.50 8.09
CA ASP A 19 5.47 9.78 9.09
C ASP A 19 5.33 8.26 9.00
N GLY A 20 4.47 7.73 8.11
CA GLY A 20 4.30 6.31 7.91
C GLY A 20 5.60 5.63 7.49
N ASP A 21 5.81 4.41 8.00
CA ASP A 21 7.04 3.61 7.89
C ASP A 21 6.97 2.53 6.79
N ILE A 22 5.85 2.43 6.06
CA ILE A 22 5.69 1.61 4.86
C ILE A 22 4.76 2.26 3.85
N VAL A 23 5.04 2.02 2.56
CA VAL A 23 4.16 2.40 1.45
C VAL A 23 3.57 1.12 0.84
N LEU A 24 2.25 0.95 0.87
CA LEU A 24 1.56 -0.09 0.12
C LEU A 24 1.14 0.47 -1.24
N CYS A 25 1.36 -0.29 -2.30
CA CYS A 25 0.99 0.09 -3.67
C CYS A 25 0.04 -0.94 -4.24
N ALA A 26 -1.11 -0.49 -4.73
CA ALA A 26 -2.11 -1.36 -5.35
C ALA A 26 -2.52 -0.84 -6.73
N PRO A 27 -2.75 -1.74 -7.71
CA PRO A 27 -3.27 -1.35 -9.02
C PRO A 27 -4.71 -0.82 -8.93
N LYS A 28 -4.99 0.23 -9.68
CA LYS A 28 -6.34 0.74 -9.96
C LYS A 28 -6.86 0.11 -11.26
N ALA A 29 -8.19 -0.01 -11.38
CA ALA A 29 -8.85 -0.53 -12.59
C ALA A 29 -8.49 0.22 -13.90
N ASN A 30 -8.05 1.49 -13.80
CA ASN A 30 -7.65 2.30 -14.94
C ASN A 30 -6.19 2.09 -15.38
N GLY A 31 -5.42 1.24 -14.68
CA GLY A 31 -4.00 0.96 -14.93
C GLY A 31 -3.03 1.82 -14.12
N ASP A 32 -3.53 2.78 -13.34
CA ASP A 32 -2.71 3.58 -12.41
C ASP A 32 -2.41 2.79 -11.13
N VAL A 33 -1.54 3.34 -10.29
CA VAL A 33 -1.19 2.76 -8.99
C VAL A 33 -1.58 3.74 -7.89
N LEU A 34 -2.29 3.24 -6.88
CA LEU A 34 -2.60 4.00 -5.69
C LEU A 34 -1.67 3.58 -4.55
N ALA A 35 -1.09 4.59 -3.90
CA ALA A 35 -0.13 4.44 -2.83
C ALA A 35 -0.73 4.84 -1.49
N PHE A 36 -0.48 4.01 -0.48
CA PHE A 36 -0.93 4.19 0.89
C PHE A 36 0.30 4.22 1.77
N ARG A 37 0.57 5.33 2.46
CA ARG A 37 1.71 5.45 3.37
C ARG A 37 1.19 5.37 4.80
N ILE A 38 1.53 4.30 5.50
CA ILE A 38 0.88 3.93 6.77
C ILE A 38 1.86 3.27 7.73
N ASP A 39 1.42 3.00 8.97
CA ASP A 39 2.23 2.40 10.02
C ASP A 39 2.17 0.86 10.01
N ARG A 40 3.32 0.21 9.88
CA ARG A 40 3.49 -1.25 9.94
C ARG A 40 3.00 -1.79 11.28
N VAL A 41 3.32 -1.10 12.38
CA VAL A 41 2.90 -1.53 13.72
C VAL A 41 1.38 -1.57 13.82
N TYR A 42 0.68 -0.60 13.24
CA TYR A 42 -0.78 -0.59 13.23
C TYR A 42 -1.33 -1.74 12.38
N LEU A 43 -0.87 -1.87 11.13
CA LEU A 43 -1.26 -2.96 10.23
C LEU A 43 -1.09 -4.35 10.84
N THR A 44 0.09 -4.63 11.41
CA THR A 44 0.42 -5.95 11.99
C THR A 44 -0.35 -6.24 13.28
N ARG A 45 -0.80 -5.21 14.00
CA ARG A 45 -1.66 -5.37 15.18
C ARG A 45 -3.11 -5.59 14.79
N SER A 46 -3.59 -4.85 13.78
CA SER A 46 -4.99 -4.88 13.36
C SER A 46 -5.32 -6.05 12.42
N SER A 47 -4.32 -6.69 11.79
CA SER A 47 -4.54 -7.84 10.90
C SER A 47 -3.43 -8.90 11.02
N PRO A 48 -3.78 -10.17 11.31
CA PRO A 48 -2.81 -11.26 11.30
C PRO A 48 -2.26 -11.55 9.90
N VAL A 49 -3.05 -11.30 8.84
CA VAL A 49 -2.60 -11.47 7.44
C VAL A 49 -1.49 -10.48 7.11
N PHE A 50 -1.68 -9.20 7.45
CA PHE A 50 -0.62 -8.21 7.26
C PHE A 50 0.60 -8.47 8.15
N ARG A 51 0.41 -9.01 9.37
CA ARG A 51 1.53 -9.45 10.22
C ARG A 51 2.39 -10.49 9.52
N GLU A 52 1.78 -11.53 8.99
CA GLU A 52 2.50 -12.59 8.28
C GLU A 52 3.18 -12.05 7.02
N LEU A 53 2.45 -11.28 6.21
CA LEU A 53 2.97 -10.66 5.00
C LEU A 53 4.19 -9.77 5.25
N LEU A 54 4.17 -8.98 6.32
CA LEU A 54 5.25 -8.06 6.68
C LEU A 54 6.40 -8.72 7.48
N SER A 55 6.18 -9.93 8.00
CA SER A 55 7.20 -10.71 8.71
C SER A 55 7.99 -11.63 7.79
N SER A 56 7.44 -11.96 6.62
CA SER A 56 8.19 -12.67 5.58
C SER A 56 9.39 -11.83 5.13
N PRO A 57 10.58 -12.44 4.94
CA PRO A 57 11.71 -11.71 4.37
C PRO A 57 11.29 -11.07 3.05
N PRO A 58 11.78 -9.86 2.72
CA PRO A 58 11.37 -9.14 1.53
C PRO A 58 11.67 -9.99 0.29
N THR A 59 10.65 -10.71 -0.18
CA THR A 59 10.61 -11.24 -1.54
C THR A 59 10.58 -10.03 -2.48
N GLY A 60 11.00 -10.18 -3.74
CA GLY A 60 11.35 -9.07 -4.66
C GLY A 60 10.34 -7.94 -4.90
N ASN A 61 9.22 -7.92 -4.18
CA ASN A 61 8.16 -6.93 -4.14
C ASN A 61 8.41 -5.82 -3.09
N MET A 62 9.41 -6.00 -2.20
CA MET A 62 9.78 -5.07 -1.12
C MET A 62 11.14 -4.38 -1.28
N THR A 63 11.81 -4.57 -2.42
CA THR A 63 13.15 -4.01 -2.69
C THR A 63 13.13 -2.54 -3.08
N GLU A 64 11.96 -1.96 -3.31
CA GLU A 64 11.81 -0.57 -3.72
C GLU A 64 11.58 0.33 -2.50
N VAL A 65 12.23 1.49 -2.49
CA VAL A 65 12.07 2.51 -1.45
C VAL A 65 11.45 3.75 -2.10
N PHE A 66 10.35 4.23 -1.54
CA PHE A 66 9.67 5.45 -1.99
C PHE A 66 9.64 6.44 -0.84
N GLU A 67 10.21 7.62 -1.07
CA GLU A 67 10.27 8.72 -0.07
C GLU A 67 10.88 8.29 1.28
N GLY A 68 11.87 7.39 1.25
CA GLY A 68 12.56 6.89 2.43
C GLY A 68 11.85 5.75 3.18
N ALA A 69 10.68 5.31 2.70
CA ALA A 69 9.95 4.18 3.26
C ALA A 69 9.97 2.97 2.30
N PRO A 70 10.05 1.72 2.79
CA PRO A 70 9.94 0.53 1.97
C PRO A 70 8.57 0.46 1.30
N VAL A 71 8.56 0.09 0.02
CA VAL A 71 7.34 -0.10 -0.77
C VAL A 71 6.99 -1.58 -0.79
N LEU A 72 5.71 -1.91 -0.58
CA LEU A 72 5.16 -3.23 -0.82
C LEU A 72 4.11 -3.14 -1.92
N ARG A 73 4.40 -3.76 -3.07
CA ARG A 73 3.44 -3.88 -4.17
C ARG A 73 2.49 -5.06 -3.93
N LEU A 74 1.21 -4.77 -3.89
CA LEU A 74 0.11 -5.70 -3.74
C LEU A 74 -0.59 -5.88 -5.09
N SER A 75 -1.11 -7.08 -5.33
CA SER A 75 -1.90 -7.39 -6.53
C SER A 75 -3.39 -7.12 -6.36
N ASP A 76 -3.83 -6.83 -5.13
CA ASP A 76 -5.21 -6.51 -4.77
C ASP A 76 -5.67 -5.21 -5.41
N ASP A 77 -6.98 -5.06 -5.64
CA ASP A 77 -7.54 -3.81 -6.16
C ASP A 77 -7.35 -2.66 -5.15
N ALA A 78 -6.93 -1.50 -5.64
CA ALA A 78 -6.70 -0.33 -4.81
C ALA A 78 -7.93 0.11 -4.02
N THR A 79 -9.14 -0.05 -4.57
CA THR A 79 -10.40 0.33 -3.91
C THR A 79 -10.72 -0.64 -2.78
N GLU A 80 -10.56 -1.93 -3.00
CA GLU A 80 -10.77 -2.97 -1.98
C GLU A 80 -9.77 -2.81 -0.83
N LEU A 81 -8.51 -2.56 -1.15
CA LEU A 81 -7.48 -2.28 -0.17
C LEU A 81 -7.78 -0.99 0.61
N ALA A 82 -8.21 0.09 -0.06
CA ALA A 82 -8.60 1.33 0.60
C ALA A 82 -9.72 1.09 1.62
N ASN A 83 -10.80 0.41 1.21
CA ASN A 83 -11.92 0.10 2.11
C ASN A 83 -11.49 -0.72 3.33
N LEU A 84 -10.60 -1.72 3.14
CA LEU A 84 -10.05 -2.50 4.24
C LEU A 84 -9.23 -1.63 5.18
N LEU A 85 -8.32 -0.80 4.64
CA LEU A 85 -7.49 0.07 5.45
C LEU A 85 -8.32 1.12 6.20
N GLU A 86 -9.31 1.73 5.56
CA GLU A 86 -10.24 2.65 6.22
C GLU A 86 -10.98 1.97 7.37
N LEU A 87 -11.46 0.74 7.18
CA LEU A 87 -12.08 -0.03 8.26
C LEU A 87 -11.11 -0.27 9.41
N LEU A 88 -9.86 -0.65 9.12
CA LEU A 88 -8.85 -0.88 10.16
C LEU A 88 -8.56 0.40 10.93
N TYR A 89 -8.35 1.54 10.24
CA TYR A 89 -7.97 2.82 10.84
C TYR A 89 -9.13 3.58 11.52
N ASN A 90 -10.38 3.27 11.20
CA ASN A 90 -11.57 3.88 11.79
C ASN A 90 -12.08 3.15 13.05
N THR A 91 -11.31 2.21 13.61
CA THR A 91 -11.73 1.41 14.79
C THR A 91 -11.44 2.04 16.16
N VAL A 92 -11.20 3.35 16.24
CA VAL A 92 -10.93 4.08 17.49
C VAL A 92 -11.72 5.37 17.62
#